data_AF-A0A7V7ARH8-F1
#
_entry.id   AF-A0A7V7ARH8-F1
#
_cell.length_a   1.000
_cell.length_b   1.000
_cell.length_c   1.000
_cell.angle_alpha   90.00
_cell.angle_beta   90.00
_cell.angle_gamma   90.00
#
_symmetry.space_group_name_H-M   'P 1'
#
loop_
_entity.id
_entity.type
_entity.pdbx_description
1 polymer ?
#
loop_
_entity_poly.entity_id
_entity_poly.type
_entity_poly.pdbx_seq_one_letter_code
_entity_poly.pdbx_strand_id
1 'polypeptide(L)'
;MKCPHCGFEDEGNFCSNCGKPLVSKETSVSTKLEASIKLGFGKSSSANYGYVVELMQKQPTYSLGPNNVHIATFSADNIEEFFEIFEHVKNWKTSFVEINGQKVPISKIRSGLSCFRERQKAFDPEKYCFGYNAGDYHIYSTNPLGCRLCGITNAYWKGGWYTIGTLSKSGIFTVDKNQIKHIVKNKIEEIGFCPVLDINAIMKRIDELPDKIDPRKDKRFEYTTIWEDGKTIATGLRMKEKPSGYVVKDDDETHEIHIGLSEIAASKQTKKASGCGCGALLSVMIIVLVVTILISIF
;
A
#
# COMPACT_ATOMS: atom_id res chain seq x y z
N MET A 1 1.54 22.65 -28.15
CA MET A 1 1.32 23.46 -26.92
C MET A 1 2.35 23.10 -25.87
N LYS A 2 2.97 24.08 -25.19
CA LYS A 2 3.98 23.81 -24.13
C LYS A 2 3.30 23.34 -22.85
N CYS A 3 3.81 22.26 -22.27
CA CYS A 3 3.35 21.74 -20.99
C CYS A 3 3.60 22.77 -19.87
N PRO A 4 2.57 23.19 -19.12
CA PRO A 4 2.73 24.17 -18.04
C PRO A 4 3.52 23.62 -16.84
N HIS A 5 3.74 22.31 -16.78
CA HIS A 5 4.42 21.66 -15.66
C HIS A 5 5.88 21.31 -15.92
N CYS A 6 6.28 21.07 -17.18
CA CYS A 6 7.67 20.69 -17.51
C CYS A 6 8.21 21.33 -18.79
N GLY A 7 7.46 22.23 -19.44
CA GLY A 7 7.90 23.00 -20.60
C GLY A 7 7.95 22.24 -21.93
N PHE A 8 7.69 20.94 -21.94
CA PHE A 8 7.75 20.09 -23.15
C PHE A 8 6.64 20.44 -24.15
N GLU A 9 6.99 20.55 -25.44
CA GLU A 9 6.02 20.83 -26.51
C GLU A 9 5.30 19.56 -26.95
N ASP A 10 3.97 19.60 -26.90
CA ASP A 10 3.13 18.44 -27.17
C ASP A 10 1.76 18.87 -27.74
N GLU A 11 1.09 17.97 -28.44
CA GLU A 11 -0.19 18.19 -29.12
C GLU A 11 -1.34 17.34 -28.54
N GLY A 12 -1.08 16.56 -27.49
CA GLY A 12 -2.08 15.74 -26.79
C GLY A 12 -2.89 16.45 -25.69
N ASN A 13 -3.77 15.70 -25.03
CA ASN A 13 -4.48 16.17 -23.83
C ASN A 13 -3.62 16.05 -22.55
N PHE A 14 -2.57 15.25 -22.60
CA PHE A 14 -1.60 15.02 -21.52
C PHE A 14 -0.19 15.14 -22.08
N CYS A 15 0.73 15.64 -21.25
CA CYS A 15 2.12 15.79 -21.62
C CYS A 15 2.78 14.41 -21.70
N SER A 16 3.30 14.07 -22.87
CA SER A 16 4.03 12.84 -23.17
C SER A 16 5.32 12.70 -22.35
N ASN A 17 5.83 13.80 -21.78
CA ASN A 17 7.02 13.78 -20.93
C ASN A 17 6.68 13.48 -19.46
N CYS A 18 5.72 14.20 -18.86
CA CYS A 18 5.44 14.09 -17.42
C CYS A 18 4.07 13.49 -17.06
N GLY A 19 3.24 13.16 -18.04
CA GLY A 19 1.93 12.55 -17.86
C GLY A 19 0.84 13.49 -17.32
N LYS A 20 1.13 14.77 -17.08
CA LYS A 20 0.16 15.74 -16.57
C LYS A 20 -0.71 16.33 -17.68
N PRO A 21 -1.98 16.65 -17.42
CA PRO A 21 -2.88 17.22 -18.43
C PRO A 21 -2.35 18.55 -18.96
N LEU A 22 -2.49 18.76 -20.27
CA LEU A 22 -2.06 19.96 -20.98
C LEU A 22 -3.15 21.04 -20.99
N VAL A 23 -4.40 20.65 -20.72
CA VAL A 23 -5.54 21.56 -20.60
C VAL A 23 -6.16 21.38 -19.21
N SER A 24 -6.16 22.45 -18.42
CA SER A 24 -6.83 22.50 -17.12
C SER A 24 -8.34 22.58 -17.35
N LYS A 25 -9.01 21.44 -17.49
CA LYS A 25 -10.47 21.40 -17.30
C LYS A 25 -10.71 21.49 -15.80
N GLU A 26 -10.97 22.70 -15.31
CA GLU A 26 -11.51 22.91 -13.99
C GLU A 26 -12.87 22.21 -13.93
N THR A 27 -12.88 21.03 -13.36
CA THR A 27 -14.09 20.42 -12.81
C THR A 27 -13.75 20.14 -11.36
N SER A 28 -13.96 21.17 -10.55
CA SER A 28 -13.86 21.14 -9.10
C SER A 28 -14.87 20.16 -8.53
N VAL A 29 -14.47 18.89 -8.44
CA VAL A 29 -14.82 18.04 -7.30
C VAL A 29 -13.52 17.41 -6.82
N SER A 30 -12.67 18.25 -6.25
CA SER A 30 -11.67 17.80 -5.29
C SER A 30 -12.40 17.54 -3.98
N THR A 31 -12.99 16.36 -3.84
CA THR A 31 -13.01 15.74 -2.52
C THR A 31 -11.80 14.83 -2.51
N LYS A 32 -10.66 15.39 -2.10
CA LYS A 32 -9.59 14.59 -1.50
C LYS A 32 -10.29 13.70 -0.48
N LEU A 33 -10.34 12.40 -0.75
CA LEU A 33 -11.01 11.44 0.12
C LEU A 33 -10.20 11.42 1.43
N GLU A 34 -10.60 12.23 2.40
CA GLU A 34 -9.95 12.26 3.70
C GLU A 34 -10.24 10.91 4.37
N ALA A 35 -9.18 10.12 4.54
CA ALA A 35 -9.25 8.78 5.10
C ALA A 35 -9.88 8.82 6.51
N SER A 36 -10.98 8.09 6.70
CA SER A 36 -11.67 8.00 8.00
C SER A 36 -11.85 6.55 8.40
N ILE A 37 -11.29 6.17 9.54
CA ILE A 37 -11.37 4.82 10.12
C ILE A 37 -12.01 4.93 11.49
N LYS A 38 -13.25 4.48 11.65
CA LYS A 38 -13.92 4.41 12.94
C LYS A 38 -13.68 3.03 13.54
N LEU A 39 -13.22 2.97 14.78
CA LEU A 39 -13.15 1.75 15.57
C LEU A 39 -14.11 1.88 16.74
N GLY A 40 -14.81 0.80 17.08
CA GLY A 40 -15.53 0.75 18.34
C GLY A 40 -15.63 -0.64 18.92
N PHE A 41 -15.81 -0.71 20.23
CA PHE A 41 -15.98 -1.96 20.97
C PHE A 41 -16.78 -1.73 22.25
N GLY A 42 -17.55 -2.74 22.65
CA GLY A 42 -18.27 -2.74 23.93
C GLY A 42 -17.48 -3.45 25.03
N LYS A 43 -18.14 -3.70 26.16
CA LYS A 43 -17.58 -4.47 27.28
C LYS A 43 -17.04 -5.83 26.82
N SER A 44 -15.89 -6.22 27.37
CA SER A 44 -15.23 -7.51 27.11
C SER A 44 -14.77 -8.15 28.42
N SER A 45 -14.70 -9.49 28.46
CA SER A 45 -14.11 -10.24 29.57
C SER A 45 -12.60 -10.36 29.50
N SER A 46 -11.96 -9.77 28.48
CA SER A 46 -10.51 -9.76 28.34
C SER A 46 -9.83 -9.06 29.51
N ALA A 47 -8.72 -9.62 30.01
CA ALA A 47 -7.88 -8.97 31.02
C ALA A 47 -7.34 -7.61 30.56
N ASN A 48 -7.20 -7.40 29.24
CA ASN A 48 -6.71 -6.14 28.67
C ASN A 48 -7.81 -5.08 28.51
N TYR A 49 -9.06 -5.34 28.93
CA TYR A 49 -10.17 -4.43 28.70
C TYR A 49 -9.91 -3.01 29.23
N GLY A 50 -9.48 -2.89 30.49
CA GLY A 50 -9.18 -1.58 31.10
C GLY A 50 -8.10 -0.80 30.34
N TYR A 51 -6.99 -1.47 30.03
CA TYR A 51 -5.90 -0.88 29.26
C TYR A 51 -6.35 -0.34 27.89
N VAL A 52 -7.13 -1.12 27.14
CA VAL A 52 -7.62 -0.72 25.82
C VAL A 52 -8.61 0.46 25.94
N VAL A 53 -9.46 0.48 26.97
CA VAL A 53 -10.35 1.63 27.23
C VAL A 53 -9.53 2.90 27.48
N GLU A 54 -8.46 2.83 28.27
CA GLU A 54 -7.57 3.96 28.50
C GLU A 54 -6.90 4.45 27.21
N LEU A 55 -6.42 3.53 26.35
CA LEU A 55 -5.85 3.90 25.04
C LEU A 55 -6.89 4.59 24.14
N MET A 56 -8.12 4.08 24.14
CA MET A 56 -9.23 4.62 23.35
C MET A 56 -9.64 6.00 23.85
N GLN A 57 -9.66 6.22 25.16
CA GLN A 57 -10.01 7.52 25.79
C GLN A 57 -8.99 8.62 25.54
N LYS A 58 -7.74 8.26 25.25
CA LYS A 58 -6.70 9.23 24.88
C LYS A 58 -6.89 9.80 23.47
N GLN A 59 -7.75 9.20 22.65
CA GLN A 59 -7.97 9.66 21.29
C GLN A 59 -8.79 10.95 21.25
N PRO A 60 -8.42 11.96 20.44
CA PRO A 60 -9.15 13.24 20.39
C PRO A 60 -10.62 13.11 19.99
N THR A 61 -10.95 12.07 19.22
CA THR A 61 -12.28 11.80 18.68
C THR A 61 -13.06 10.79 19.53
N TYR A 62 -12.57 10.48 20.72
CA TYR A 62 -13.20 9.53 21.62
C TYR A 62 -14.62 9.96 21.98
N SER A 63 -15.54 8.99 21.95
CA SER A 63 -16.89 9.14 22.45
C SER A 63 -17.42 7.82 23.01
N LEU A 64 -18.42 7.92 23.89
CA LEU A 64 -19.17 6.78 24.37
C LEU A 64 -20.50 6.70 23.62
N GLY A 65 -20.65 5.68 22.78
CA GLY A 65 -21.87 5.40 22.05
C GLY A 65 -22.93 4.68 22.90
N PRO A 66 -24.08 4.36 22.29
CA PRO A 66 -25.13 3.58 22.95
C PRO A 66 -24.60 2.27 23.54
N ASN A 67 -25.17 1.84 24.67
CA ASN A 67 -24.77 0.61 25.38
C ASN A 67 -23.29 0.59 25.84
N ASN A 68 -22.73 1.76 26.19
CA ASN A 68 -21.35 1.90 26.65
C ASN A 68 -20.32 1.37 25.65
N VAL A 69 -20.56 1.60 24.36
CA VAL A 69 -19.61 1.26 23.30
C VAL A 69 -18.57 2.38 23.22
N HIS A 70 -17.30 2.05 23.40
CA HIS A 70 -16.19 2.97 23.23
C HIS A 70 -15.91 3.16 21.73
N ILE A 71 -15.88 4.40 21.26
CA ILE A 71 -15.73 4.73 19.82
C ILE A 71 -14.65 5.79 19.66
N ALA A 72 -13.80 5.65 18.65
CA ALA A 72 -12.89 6.69 18.20
C ALA A 72 -12.75 6.62 16.67
N THR A 73 -12.43 7.77 16.07
CA THR A 73 -12.17 7.91 14.62
C THR A 73 -10.71 8.30 14.39
N PHE A 74 -10.08 7.58 13.48
CA PHE A 74 -8.68 7.70 13.10
C PHE A 74 -8.56 8.15 11.64
N SER A 75 -7.47 8.82 11.31
CA SER A 75 -7.11 9.30 9.99
C SER A 75 -5.76 8.72 9.55
N ALA A 76 -5.18 9.29 8.50
CA ALA A 76 -3.81 9.00 8.10
C ALA A 76 -2.79 9.32 9.22
N ASP A 77 -3.04 10.38 9.99
CA ASP A 77 -2.06 10.95 10.91
C ASP A 77 -1.87 10.14 12.19
N ASN A 78 -2.89 9.36 12.58
CA ASN A 78 -2.90 8.55 13.80
C ASN A 78 -3.23 7.07 13.52
N ILE A 79 -2.77 6.58 12.37
CA ILE A 79 -3.01 5.19 11.95
C ILE A 79 -2.31 4.18 12.87
N GLU A 80 -1.19 4.55 13.49
CA GLU A 80 -0.44 3.66 14.38
C GLU A 80 -1.20 3.40 15.69
N GLU A 81 -1.85 4.43 16.24
CA GLU A 81 -2.73 4.36 17.40
C GLU A 81 -3.95 3.46 17.11
N PHE A 82 -4.51 3.56 15.89
CA PHE A 82 -5.54 2.62 15.45
C PHE A 82 -5.04 1.17 15.54
N PHE A 83 -3.86 0.88 14.98
CA PHE A 83 -3.33 -0.49 14.97
C PHE A 83 -3.02 -1.00 16.38
N GLU A 84 -2.50 -0.13 17.26
CA GLU A 84 -2.24 -0.48 18.66
C GLU A 84 -3.53 -0.98 19.34
N ILE A 85 -4.63 -0.22 19.23
CA ILE A 85 -5.90 -0.59 19.84
C ILE A 85 -6.51 -1.80 19.12
N PHE A 86 -6.50 -1.79 17.78
CA PHE A 86 -7.10 -2.82 16.95
C PHE A 86 -6.53 -4.22 17.21
N GLU A 87 -5.22 -4.34 17.42
CA GLU A 87 -4.58 -5.63 17.70
C GLU A 87 -5.13 -6.31 18.96
N HIS A 88 -5.57 -5.52 19.95
CA HIS A 88 -6.20 -6.04 21.18
C HIS A 88 -7.67 -6.41 20.99
N VAL A 89 -8.40 -5.65 20.17
CA VAL A 89 -9.88 -5.76 20.08
C VAL A 89 -10.39 -6.54 18.88
N LYS A 90 -9.55 -6.85 17.88
CA LYS A 90 -9.97 -7.51 16.62
C LYS A 90 -10.74 -8.82 16.79
N ASN A 91 -10.55 -9.51 17.92
CA ASN A 91 -11.21 -10.78 18.22
C ASN A 91 -12.38 -10.64 19.21
N TRP A 92 -12.69 -9.43 19.70
CA TRP A 92 -13.82 -9.26 20.61
C TRP A 92 -15.13 -9.22 19.82
N LYS A 93 -16.15 -9.91 20.35
CA LYS A 93 -17.46 -10.04 19.69
C LYS A 93 -18.15 -8.70 19.44
N THR A 94 -17.88 -7.70 20.28
CA THR A 94 -18.49 -6.37 20.25
C THR A 94 -17.71 -5.38 19.39
N SER A 95 -16.56 -5.77 18.86
CA SER A 95 -15.73 -4.89 18.04
C SER A 95 -16.29 -4.70 16.64
N PHE A 96 -16.12 -3.50 16.11
CA PHE A 96 -16.41 -3.18 14.73
C PHE A 96 -15.46 -2.11 14.20
N VAL A 97 -15.30 -2.10 12.88
CA VAL A 97 -14.58 -1.07 12.15
C VAL A 97 -15.50 -0.52 11.06
N GLU A 98 -15.47 0.79 10.84
CA GLU A 98 -16.03 1.45 9.68
C GLU A 98 -14.92 2.19 8.94
N ILE A 99 -14.87 2.09 7.61
CA ILE A 99 -13.93 2.83 6.77
C ILE A 99 -14.75 3.71 5.84
N ASN A 100 -14.49 5.01 5.86
CA ASN A 100 -15.23 6.04 5.11
C ASN A 100 -16.76 5.91 5.27
N GLY A 101 -17.20 5.63 6.50
CA GLY A 101 -18.62 5.47 6.86
C GLY A 101 -19.24 4.11 6.53
N GLN A 102 -18.48 3.16 5.95
CA GLN A 102 -18.97 1.82 5.64
C GLN A 102 -18.46 0.82 6.67
N LYS A 103 -19.35 0.05 7.28
CA LYS A 103 -18.97 -1.04 8.20
C LYS A 103 -18.27 -2.16 7.43
N VAL A 104 -17.11 -2.57 7.94
CA VAL A 104 -16.23 -3.54 7.26
C VAL A 104 -16.12 -4.84 8.06
N PRO A 105 -16.17 -6.02 7.41
CA PRO A 105 -15.85 -7.27 8.08
C PRO A 105 -14.39 -7.27 8.53
N ILE A 106 -14.14 -7.49 9.83
CA ILE A 106 -12.78 -7.50 10.41
C ILE A 106 -11.84 -8.47 9.67
N SER A 107 -12.36 -9.59 9.17
CA SER A 107 -11.58 -10.57 8.38
C SER A 107 -11.03 -10.01 7.06
N LYS A 108 -11.63 -8.95 6.50
CA LYS A 108 -11.24 -8.33 5.23
C LYS A 108 -10.41 -7.04 5.38
N ILE A 109 -10.13 -6.55 6.59
CA ILE A 109 -9.50 -5.23 6.73
C ILE A 109 -7.97 -5.26 6.64
N ARG A 110 -7.36 -6.42 6.93
CA ARG A 110 -5.91 -6.50 7.20
C ARG A 110 -5.06 -6.09 6.00
N SER A 111 -5.40 -6.57 4.80
CA SER A 111 -4.58 -6.32 3.61
C SER A 111 -4.60 -4.84 3.20
N GLY A 112 -5.81 -4.26 3.05
CA GLY A 112 -5.96 -2.86 2.69
C GLY A 112 -5.43 -1.89 3.75
N LEU A 113 -5.72 -2.10 5.04
CA LEU A 113 -5.21 -1.23 6.10
C LEU A 113 -3.70 -1.36 6.32
N SER A 114 -3.13 -2.56 6.22
CA SER A 114 -1.66 -2.73 6.28
C SER A 114 -0.98 -1.98 5.13
N CYS A 115 -1.53 -2.06 3.92
CA CYS A 115 -1.01 -1.30 2.78
C CYS A 115 -1.11 0.21 3.00
N PHE A 116 -2.23 0.68 3.57
CA PHE A 116 -2.41 2.09 3.93
C PHE A 116 -1.44 2.57 5.01
N ARG A 117 -1.12 1.72 6.00
CA ARG A 117 -0.09 1.98 7.01
C ARG A 117 1.28 2.16 6.39
N GLU A 118 1.68 1.26 5.50
CA GLU A 118 2.96 1.35 4.79
C GLU A 118 3.02 2.55 3.84
N ARG A 119 1.88 2.93 3.25
CA ARG A 119 1.74 4.19 2.50
C ARG A 119 2.10 5.41 3.36
N GLN A 120 1.72 5.45 4.64
CA GLN A 120 2.03 6.60 5.51
C GLN A 120 3.52 6.73 5.82
N LYS A 121 4.26 5.61 5.75
CA LYS A 121 5.71 5.57 5.97
C LYS A 121 6.52 5.82 4.70
N ALA A 122 5.86 5.80 3.54
CA ALA A 122 6.53 5.97 2.26
C ALA A 122 7.00 7.42 2.08
N PHE A 123 8.13 7.59 1.40
CA PHE A 123 8.67 8.92 1.06
C PHE A 123 7.67 9.78 0.27
N ASP A 124 6.92 9.15 -0.63
CA ASP A 124 5.84 9.79 -1.40
C ASP A 124 4.58 8.92 -1.32
N PRO A 125 3.66 9.19 -0.38
CA PRO A 125 2.43 8.42 -0.18
C PRO A 125 1.51 8.37 -1.40
N GLU A 126 1.50 9.40 -2.25
CA GLU A 126 0.67 9.41 -3.46
C GLU A 126 1.26 8.48 -4.51
N LYS A 127 2.57 8.56 -4.76
CA LYS A 127 3.25 7.66 -5.71
C LYS A 127 3.32 6.22 -5.21
N TYR A 128 3.34 5.98 -3.89
CA TYR A 128 3.33 4.63 -3.32
C TYR A 128 2.18 3.76 -3.86
N CYS A 129 0.98 4.34 -4.04
CA CYS A 129 -0.19 3.67 -4.61
C CYS A 129 0.02 3.23 -6.07
N PHE A 130 0.90 3.90 -6.81
CA PHE A 130 1.28 3.53 -8.18
C PHE A 130 2.49 2.57 -8.21
N GLY A 131 2.91 2.04 -7.06
CA GLY A 131 3.98 1.04 -6.98
C GLY A 131 5.39 1.63 -6.89
N TYR A 132 5.53 2.96 -6.93
CA TYR A 132 6.83 3.61 -6.75
C TYR A 132 7.37 3.37 -5.34
N ASN A 133 8.61 2.90 -5.24
CA ASN A 133 9.35 2.83 -3.99
C ASN A 133 10.61 3.69 -4.15
N ALA A 134 10.99 4.43 -3.11
CA ALA A 134 12.22 5.23 -3.15
C ALA A 134 13.43 4.29 -3.38
N GLY A 135 14.26 4.61 -4.37
CA GLY A 135 15.40 3.77 -4.78
C GLY A 135 15.06 2.65 -5.79
N ASP A 136 13.78 2.38 -6.04
CA ASP A 136 13.33 1.46 -7.10
C ASP A 136 12.71 2.27 -8.24
N TYR A 137 13.51 2.53 -9.27
CA TYR A 137 13.10 3.28 -10.46
C TYR A 137 12.59 2.37 -11.58
N HIS A 138 12.38 1.09 -11.29
CA HIS A 138 12.06 0.13 -12.33
C HIS A 138 10.60 0.26 -12.75
N ILE A 139 10.37 0.48 -14.05
CA ILE A 139 9.02 0.68 -14.56
C ILE A 139 8.11 -0.53 -14.26
N TYR A 140 8.66 -1.74 -14.16
CA TYR A 140 7.89 -2.96 -13.93
C TYR A 140 7.34 -3.12 -12.50
N SER A 141 7.85 -2.36 -11.52
CA SER A 141 7.26 -2.33 -10.16
C SER A 141 6.09 -1.34 -10.05
N THR A 142 5.91 -0.48 -11.06
CA THR A 142 4.84 0.51 -11.09
C THR A 142 3.54 -0.04 -11.70
N ASN A 143 2.43 0.66 -11.49
CA ASN A 143 1.16 0.43 -12.16
C ASN A 143 0.53 1.76 -12.59
N PRO A 144 -0.26 1.80 -13.68
CA PRO A 144 -0.91 3.03 -14.13
C PRO A 144 -2.25 3.32 -13.44
N LEU A 145 -2.75 2.42 -12.59
CA LEU A 145 -4.15 2.44 -12.15
C LEU A 145 -4.37 3.15 -10.81
N GLY A 146 -3.31 3.31 -10.00
CA GLY A 146 -3.39 4.02 -8.72
C GLY A 146 -3.74 3.12 -7.53
N CYS A 147 -3.49 1.82 -7.64
CA CYS A 147 -3.47 0.90 -6.50
C CYS A 147 -2.47 -0.23 -6.74
N ARG A 148 -1.43 -0.31 -5.90
CA ARG A 148 -0.34 -1.28 -6.07
C ARG A 148 -0.76 -2.72 -5.84
N LEU A 149 -1.93 -2.94 -5.24
CA LEU A 149 -2.50 -4.25 -4.97
C LEU A 149 -3.62 -4.64 -5.97
N CYS A 150 -3.95 -3.81 -6.97
CA CYS A 150 -5.07 -4.07 -7.89
C CYS A 150 -4.84 -5.22 -8.89
N GLY A 151 -3.68 -5.88 -8.84
CA GLY A 151 -3.33 -7.01 -9.70
C GLY A 151 -2.90 -6.63 -11.12
N ILE A 152 -2.87 -5.33 -11.44
CA ILE A 152 -2.31 -4.81 -12.69
C ILE A 152 -1.03 -4.08 -12.34
N THR A 153 0.05 -4.43 -13.03
CA THR A 153 1.35 -3.78 -12.92
C THR A 153 1.82 -3.39 -14.32
N ASN A 154 3.07 -2.97 -14.41
CA ASN A 154 3.81 -2.84 -15.66
C ASN A 154 4.79 -4.00 -15.84
N ALA A 155 4.59 -5.14 -15.16
CA ALA A 155 5.56 -6.24 -15.17
C ALA A 155 5.75 -6.87 -16.55
N TYR A 156 7.01 -7.19 -16.85
CA TYR A 156 7.47 -7.74 -18.13
C TYR A 156 6.82 -9.08 -18.50
N TRP A 157 6.77 -10.04 -17.57
CA TRP A 157 6.50 -11.44 -17.93
C TRP A 157 5.01 -11.78 -17.93
N LYS A 158 4.26 -11.31 -16.92
CA LYS A 158 2.80 -11.38 -16.78
C LYS A 158 2.38 -10.33 -15.75
N GLY A 159 1.47 -9.42 -16.10
CA GLY A 159 0.94 -8.42 -15.15
C GLY A 159 0.77 -7.02 -15.74
N GLY A 160 1.51 -6.73 -16.81
CA GLY A 160 1.29 -5.58 -17.67
C GLY A 160 -0.15 -5.53 -18.21
N TRP A 161 -0.83 -4.39 -18.12
CA TRP A 161 -2.12 -4.22 -18.81
C TRP A 161 -2.01 -4.44 -20.33
N TYR A 162 -0.84 -4.17 -20.92
CA TYR A 162 -0.51 -4.41 -22.32
C TYR A 162 -0.25 -5.90 -22.66
N THR A 163 -0.37 -6.81 -21.70
CA THR A 163 -0.35 -8.26 -21.94
C THR A 163 -1.75 -8.88 -21.89
N ILE A 164 -2.79 -8.07 -21.64
CA ILE A 164 -4.19 -8.51 -21.49
C ILE A 164 -4.97 -8.10 -22.74
N GLY A 165 -5.13 -9.03 -23.68
CA GLY A 165 -5.68 -8.74 -24.99
C GLY A 165 -5.21 -9.72 -26.06
N THR A 166 -5.27 -9.30 -27.32
CA THR A 166 -4.94 -10.15 -28.48
C THR A 166 -4.02 -9.44 -29.47
N LEU A 167 -2.97 -10.14 -29.91
CA LEU A 167 -2.08 -9.66 -30.97
C LEU A 167 -2.58 -10.17 -32.33
N SER A 168 -2.91 -9.26 -33.25
CA SER A 168 -3.31 -9.63 -34.61
C SER A 168 -2.12 -10.12 -35.44
N LYS A 169 -2.41 -10.85 -36.54
CA LYS A 169 -1.39 -11.22 -37.55
C LYS A 169 -0.71 -10.00 -38.18
N SER A 170 -1.34 -8.83 -38.17
CA SER A 170 -0.76 -7.57 -38.67
C SER A 170 0.12 -6.85 -37.63
N GLY A 171 0.33 -7.44 -36.46
CA GLY A 171 1.16 -6.91 -35.38
C GLY A 171 0.49 -5.81 -34.56
N ILE A 172 -0.84 -5.66 -34.61
CA ILE A 172 -1.58 -4.69 -33.81
C ILE A 172 -2.18 -5.42 -32.60
N PHE A 173 -1.83 -4.97 -31.39
CA PHE A 173 -2.40 -5.51 -30.16
C PHE A 173 -3.69 -4.79 -29.82
N THR A 174 -4.75 -5.53 -29.51
CA THR A 174 -6.03 -4.99 -29.03
C THR A 174 -6.15 -5.30 -27.54
N VAL A 175 -6.34 -4.26 -26.73
CA VAL A 175 -6.38 -4.36 -25.26
C VAL A 175 -7.77 -4.80 -24.80
N ASP A 176 -7.84 -5.82 -23.94
CA ASP A 176 -9.10 -6.26 -23.35
C ASP A 176 -9.37 -5.52 -22.04
N LYS A 177 -9.95 -4.32 -22.16
CA LYS A 177 -10.33 -3.48 -21.01
C LYS A 177 -11.35 -4.17 -20.09
N ASN A 178 -12.22 -5.03 -20.63
CA ASN A 178 -13.22 -5.72 -19.81
C ASN A 178 -12.57 -6.77 -18.92
N GLN A 179 -11.60 -7.53 -19.45
CA GLN A 179 -10.80 -8.46 -18.67
C GLN A 179 -9.98 -7.72 -17.60
N ILE A 180 -9.38 -6.58 -17.93
CA ILE A 180 -8.65 -5.74 -16.95
C ILE A 180 -9.60 -5.30 -15.81
N LYS A 181 -10.79 -4.76 -16.14
CA LYS A 181 -11.80 -4.38 -15.14
C LYS A 181 -12.19 -5.57 -14.25
N HIS A 182 -12.36 -6.75 -14.84
CA HIS A 182 -12.72 -7.96 -14.09
C HIS A 182 -11.61 -8.36 -13.09
N ILE A 183 -10.36 -8.41 -13.54
CA ILE A 183 -9.19 -8.70 -12.68
C ILE A 183 -9.11 -7.71 -11.53
N VAL A 184 -9.22 -6.41 -11.82
CA VAL A 184 -9.13 -5.34 -10.83
C VAL A 184 -10.25 -5.44 -9.80
N LYS A 185 -11.50 -5.69 -10.21
CA LYS A 185 -12.63 -5.84 -9.29
C LYS A 185 -12.41 -7.01 -8.32
N ASN A 186 -12.02 -8.17 -8.84
CA ASN A 186 -11.76 -9.36 -8.01
C ASN A 186 -10.62 -9.08 -7.01
N LYS A 187 -9.53 -8.44 -7.46
CA LYS A 187 -8.39 -8.12 -6.60
C LYS A 187 -8.75 -7.10 -5.53
N ILE A 188 -9.49 -6.06 -5.87
CA ILE A 188 -9.96 -5.07 -4.90
C ILE A 188 -10.86 -5.74 -3.84
N GLU A 189 -11.73 -6.66 -4.23
CA GLU A 189 -12.55 -7.42 -3.29
C GLU A 189 -11.71 -8.28 -2.33
N GLU A 190 -10.62 -8.87 -2.81
CA GLU A 190 -9.65 -9.64 -1.99
C GLU A 190 -8.83 -8.75 -1.04
N ILE A 191 -8.38 -7.57 -1.51
CA ILE A 191 -7.64 -6.59 -0.69
C ILE A 191 -8.52 -6.11 0.49
N GLY A 192 -9.83 -6.05 0.25
CA GLY A 192 -10.79 -5.50 1.18
C GLY A 192 -10.76 -3.98 1.19
N PHE A 193 -10.47 -3.39 2.34
CA PHE A 193 -10.75 -1.97 2.57
C PHE A 193 -9.48 -1.13 2.77
N CYS A 194 -9.30 -0.12 1.93
CA CYS A 194 -8.26 0.89 2.04
C CYS A 194 -8.92 2.29 2.07
N PRO A 195 -8.61 3.15 3.05
CA PRO A 195 -9.26 4.46 3.22
C PRO A 195 -9.09 5.44 2.05
N VAL A 196 -8.08 5.26 1.21
CA VAL A 196 -7.76 6.14 0.06
C VAL A 196 -8.00 5.45 -1.28
N LEU A 197 -8.62 4.26 -1.29
CA LEU A 197 -8.92 3.56 -2.54
C LEU A 197 -10.08 4.24 -3.27
N ASP A 198 -9.81 4.71 -4.47
CA ASP A 198 -10.82 5.25 -5.38
C ASP A 198 -11.03 4.29 -6.55
N ILE A 199 -12.05 3.44 -6.43
CA ILE A 199 -12.42 2.47 -7.46
C ILE A 199 -12.88 3.18 -8.73
N ASN A 200 -13.59 4.31 -8.63
CA ASN A 200 -14.09 5.04 -9.79
C ASN A 200 -12.94 5.65 -10.59
N ALA A 201 -11.94 6.23 -9.92
CA ALA A 201 -10.73 6.71 -10.57
C ALA A 201 -9.94 5.57 -11.24
N ILE A 202 -9.86 4.40 -10.60
CA ILE A 202 -9.24 3.21 -11.22
C ILE A 202 -9.99 2.81 -12.50
N MET A 203 -11.32 2.70 -12.44
CA MET A 203 -12.13 2.32 -13.62
C MET A 203 -11.98 3.33 -14.75
N LYS A 204 -11.97 4.63 -14.43
CA LYS A 204 -11.72 5.69 -15.40
C LYS A 204 -10.35 5.55 -16.07
N ARG A 205 -9.28 5.30 -15.30
CA ARG A 205 -7.94 5.07 -15.86
C ARG A 205 -7.87 3.85 -16.77
N ILE A 206 -8.64 2.79 -16.47
CA ILE A 206 -8.75 1.62 -17.37
C ILE A 206 -9.43 2.01 -18.68
N ASP A 207 -10.48 2.81 -18.62
CA ASP A 207 -11.18 3.32 -19.82
C ASP A 207 -10.29 4.22 -20.68
N GLU A 208 -9.36 4.94 -20.07
CA GLU A 208 -8.37 5.81 -20.72
C GLU A 208 -7.17 5.04 -21.33
N LEU A 209 -7.00 3.74 -21.04
CA LEU A 209 -5.97 2.93 -21.71
C LEU A 209 -6.22 2.91 -23.24
N PRO A 210 -5.19 2.77 -24.08
CA PRO A 210 -5.41 2.66 -25.51
C PRO A 210 -6.18 1.38 -25.86
N ASP A 211 -7.11 1.44 -26.80
CA ASP A 211 -7.80 0.24 -27.30
C ASP A 211 -6.87 -0.63 -28.15
N LYS A 212 -5.91 0.01 -28.84
CA LYS A 212 -4.97 -0.64 -29.74
C LYS A 212 -3.57 -0.09 -29.55
N ILE A 213 -2.58 -0.98 -29.61
CA ILE A 213 -1.16 -0.65 -29.56
C ILE A 213 -0.51 -1.18 -30.84
N ASP A 214 0.17 -0.28 -31.55
CA ASP A 214 1.02 -0.61 -32.69
C ASP A 214 2.46 -0.22 -32.36
N PRO A 215 3.34 -1.17 -31.99
CA PRO A 215 4.74 -0.89 -31.67
C PRO A 215 5.53 -0.19 -32.79
N ARG A 216 5.06 -0.24 -34.03
CA ARG A 216 5.67 0.50 -35.15
C ARG A 216 5.46 2.01 -34.99
N LYS A 217 4.33 2.41 -34.40
CA LYS A 217 3.93 3.81 -34.16
C LYS A 217 4.22 4.25 -32.73
N ASP A 218 3.94 3.41 -31.73
CA ASP A 218 4.16 3.70 -30.32
C ASP A 218 5.49 3.10 -29.85
N LYS A 219 6.53 3.95 -29.79
CA LYS A 219 7.91 3.55 -29.46
C LYS A 219 8.09 3.13 -28.00
N ARG A 220 7.08 3.32 -27.15
CA ARG A 220 7.11 2.83 -25.76
C ARG A 220 7.00 1.31 -25.71
N PHE A 221 6.51 0.66 -26.76
CA PHE A 221 6.32 -0.78 -26.81
C PHE A 221 7.23 -1.44 -27.85
N GLU A 222 7.49 -2.72 -27.62
CA GLU A 222 8.10 -3.61 -28.60
C GLU A 222 7.50 -5.00 -28.52
N TYR A 223 7.65 -5.76 -29.60
CA TYR A 223 7.17 -7.13 -29.65
C TYR A 223 8.02 -8.02 -28.74
N THR A 224 7.35 -8.89 -27.98
CA THR A 224 8.00 -10.09 -27.46
C THR A 224 7.96 -11.15 -28.55
N THR A 225 9.07 -11.85 -28.74
CA THR A 225 9.19 -12.83 -29.80
C THR A 225 9.68 -14.16 -29.27
N ILE A 226 9.24 -15.24 -29.90
CA ILE A 226 9.84 -16.57 -29.75
C ILE A 226 10.46 -17.00 -31.07
N TRP A 227 11.43 -17.91 -31.00
CA TRP A 227 12.01 -18.52 -32.19
C TRP A 227 11.39 -19.91 -32.37
N GLU A 228 10.73 -20.12 -33.50
CA GLU A 228 10.01 -21.36 -33.84
C GLU A 228 10.18 -21.62 -35.34
N ASP A 229 10.55 -22.85 -35.72
CA ASP A 229 10.74 -23.28 -37.11
C ASP A 229 11.61 -22.35 -37.98
N GLY A 230 12.73 -21.90 -37.42
CA GLY A 230 13.68 -21.02 -38.13
C GLY A 230 13.20 -19.58 -38.30
N LYS A 231 12.07 -19.20 -37.68
CA LYS A 231 11.47 -17.86 -37.79
C LYS A 231 11.26 -17.25 -36.41
N THR A 232 11.35 -15.92 -36.37
CA THR A 232 11.02 -15.14 -35.18
C THR A 232 9.53 -14.78 -35.26
N ILE A 233 8.74 -15.25 -34.29
CA ILE A 233 7.29 -15.04 -34.23
C ILE A 233 6.99 -14.10 -33.07
N ALA A 234 6.23 -13.03 -33.34
CA ALA A 234 5.73 -12.14 -32.30
C ALA A 234 4.62 -12.83 -31.50
N THR A 235 4.77 -12.88 -30.18
CA THR A 235 3.84 -13.55 -29.26
C THR A 235 3.11 -12.58 -28.35
N GLY A 236 3.54 -11.33 -28.29
CA GLY A 236 2.97 -10.33 -27.38
C GLY A 236 3.73 -9.01 -27.44
N LEU A 237 3.51 -8.19 -26.41
CA LEU A 237 4.11 -6.88 -26.25
C LEU A 237 4.84 -6.76 -24.91
N ARG A 238 5.89 -5.94 -24.88
CA ARG A 238 6.48 -5.39 -23.64
C ARG A 238 6.68 -3.89 -23.76
N MET A 239 6.67 -3.18 -22.63
CA MET A 239 7.16 -1.81 -22.60
C MET A 239 8.68 -1.79 -22.60
N LYS A 240 9.26 -0.81 -23.30
CA LYS A 240 10.68 -0.53 -23.22
C LYS A 240 11.00 0.13 -21.89
N GLU A 241 12.00 -0.39 -21.18
CA GLU A 241 12.63 0.37 -20.11
C GLU A 241 13.23 1.66 -20.69
N LYS A 242 12.98 2.78 -20.02
CA LYS A 242 13.84 3.95 -20.24
C LYS A 242 15.21 3.57 -19.68
N PRO A 243 16.32 3.80 -20.41
CA PRO A 243 17.64 3.59 -19.84
C PRO A 243 17.76 4.44 -18.57
N SER A 244 17.83 3.80 -17.40
CA SER A 244 18.18 4.46 -16.14
C SER A 244 19.71 4.61 -16.13
N GLY A 245 20.24 5.46 -17.00
CA GLY A 245 21.63 5.87 -16.92
C GLY A 245 21.74 6.89 -15.80
N TYR A 246 22.30 6.51 -14.66
CA TYR A 246 23.07 7.48 -13.91
C TYR A 246 24.27 7.82 -14.78
N VAL A 247 24.39 9.07 -15.23
CA VAL A 247 25.71 9.58 -15.59
C VAL A 247 26.42 9.73 -14.25
N VAL A 248 27.22 8.75 -13.88
CA VAL A 248 28.25 8.95 -12.87
C VAL A 248 29.17 9.99 -13.48
N LYS A 249 29.05 11.24 -13.03
CA LYS A 249 30.18 12.15 -13.14
C LYS A 249 31.16 11.65 -12.11
N ASP A 250 32.35 11.28 -12.56
CA ASP A 250 33.48 11.02 -11.67
C ASP A 250 33.82 12.34 -10.98
N ASP A 251 33.08 12.68 -9.94
CA ASP A 251 33.49 13.68 -8.98
C ASP A 251 34.34 12.91 -7.95
N ASP A 252 35.66 13.07 -8.04
CA ASP A 252 36.72 12.42 -7.23
C ASP A 252 36.64 12.67 -5.71
N GLU A 253 35.51 13.18 -5.20
CA GLU A 253 35.33 13.49 -3.78
C GLU A 253 34.50 12.42 -3.07
N THR A 254 35.18 11.46 -2.46
CA THR A 254 34.58 10.56 -1.49
C THR A 254 34.13 11.36 -0.26
N HIS A 255 32.84 11.66 -0.16
CA HIS A 255 32.25 12.07 1.11
C HIS A 255 32.05 10.83 1.99
N GLU A 256 32.88 10.69 3.04
CA GLU A 256 32.63 9.73 4.11
C GLU A 256 31.34 10.12 4.85
N ILE A 257 30.24 9.44 4.53
CA ILE A 257 29.00 9.55 5.32
C ILE A 257 29.16 8.66 6.54
N HIS A 258 29.61 9.23 7.66
CA HIS A 258 29.58 8.57 8.96
C HIS A 258 28.13 8.49 9.47
N ILE A 259 27.44 7.40 9.15
CA ILE A 259 26.19 7.07 9.83
C ILE A 259 26.54 6.48 11.20
N GLY A 260 26.40 7.30 12.24
CA GLY A 260 26.55 6.86 13.62
C GLY A 260 25.47 5.84 14.00
N LEU A 261 25.81 4.55 13.96
CA LEU A 261 24.93 3.44 14.40
C LEU A 261 24.43 3.60 15.86
N SER A 262 25.14 4.40 16.67
CA SER A 262 24.76 4.78 18.03
C SER A 262 23.49 5.63 18.10
N GLU A 263 23.22 6.48 17.12
CA GLU A 263 21.99 7.31 17.08
C GLU A 263 20.75 6.47 16.76
N ILE A 264 20.91 5.45 15.92
CA ILE A 264 19.85 4.49 15.57
C ILE A 264 19.50 3.63 16.79
N ALA A 265 20.49 3.22 17.59
CA ALA A 265 20.29 2.45 18.82
C ALA A 265 19.60 3.25 19.94
N ALA A 266 19.91 4.55 20.07
CA ALA A 266 19.29 5.43 21.07
C ALA A 266 17.78 5.63 20.85
N SER A 267 17.33 5.69 19.58
CA SER A 267 15.91 5.81 19.23
C SER A 267 15.06 4.58 19.62
N LYS A 268 15.67 3.40 19.73
CA LYS A 268 14.99 2.16 20.15
C LYS A 268 14.92 2.00 21.67
N GLN A 269 15.78 2.68 22.44
CA GLN A 269 15.86 2.52 23.88
C GLN A 269 15.02 3.51 24.69
N THR A 270 14.53 4.61 24.09
CA THR A 270 13.61 5.53 24.77
C THR A 270 12.18 5.00 24.93
N LYS A 271 11.84 3.81 24.39
CA LYS A 271 10.55 3.15 24.62
C LYS A 271 10.56 2.08 25.72
N LYS A 272 11.63 1.95 26.52
CA LYS A 272 11.64 0.96 27.61
C LYS A 272 12.46 1.40 28.82
N ALA A 273 11.88 2.29 29.64
CA ALA A 273 11.95 2.21 31.11
C ALA A 273 11.29 3.44 31.75
N SER A 274 10.12 3.25 32.37
CA SER A 274 9.79 3.96 33.61
C SER A 274 8.68 3.22 34.38
N GLY A 275 9.13 2.41 35.36
CA GLY A 275 8.38 1.90 36.52
C GLY A 275 7.31 0.82 36.26
N CYS A 276 7.07 -0.16 37.13
CA CYS A 276 7.53 -0.40 38.49
C CYS A 276 7.04 -1.81 38.92
N GLY A 277 7.83 -2.52 39.73
CA GLY A 277 7.25 -3.31 40.85
C GLY A 277 7.05 -4.83 40.69
N CYS A 278 7.89 -5.55 41.44
CA CYS A 278 7.52 -6.68 42.30
C CYS A 278 7.08 -8.05 41.72
N GLY A 279 7.98 -9.03 41.90
CA GLY A 279 7.71 -10.13 42.84
C GLY A 279 6.79 -11.26 42.38
N ALA A 280 7.18 -12.04 41.37
CA ALA A 280 6.51 -13.33 41.09
C ALA A 280 7.43 -14.47 40.62
N LEU A 281 8.73 -14.22 40.38
CA LEU A 281 9.62 -15.24 39.79
C LEU A 281 10.55 -15.93 40.79
N LEU A 282 10.66 -15.42 42.03
CA LEU A 282 11.47 -16.06 43.07
C LEU A 282 10.72 -17.16 43.85
N SER A 283 9.39 -17.19 43.80
CA SER A 283 8.56 -18.19 44.51
C SER A 283 8.46 -19.54 43.78
N VAL A 284 8.61 -19.58 42.46
CA VAL A 284 8.50 -20.84 41.70
C VAL A 284 9.78 -21.67 41.79
N MET A 285 10.95 -21.03 41.89
CA MET A 285 12.24 -21.74 42.02
C MET A 285 12.46 -22.37 43.41
N ILE A 286 11.86 -21.81 44.47
CA ILE A 286 11.97 -22.37 45.82
C ILE A 286 11.05 -23.60 46.00
N ILE A 287 9.87 -23.61 45.37
CA ILE A 287 8.93 -24.74 45.48
C ILE A 287 9.47 -26.00 44.78
N VAL A 288 10.13 -25.85 43.62
CA VAL A 288 10.72 -26.99 42.90
C VAL A 288 11.88 -27.62 43.68
N LEU A 289 12.63 -26.81 44.46
CA LEU A 289 13.77 -27.29 45.25
C LEU A 289 13.36 -27.98 46.56
N VAL A 290 12.24 -27.59 47.16
CA VAL A 290 11.71 -28.26 48.37
C VAL A 290 11.04 -29.60 48.03
N VAL A 291 10.38 -29.70 46.87
CA VAL A 291 9.74 -30.96 46.44
C VAL A 291 10.77 -32.02 46.06
N THR A 292 11.91 -31.66 45.45
CA THR A 292 12.97 -32.62 45.11
C THR A 292 13.73 -33.14 46.34
N ILE A 293 13.91 -32.31 47.37
CA ILE A 293 14.56 -32.72 48.62
C ILE A 293 13.63 -33.67 49.43
N LEU A 294 12.31 -33.42 49.45
CA LEU A 294 11.36 -34.28 50.18
C LEU A 294 11.18 -35.66 49.54
N ILE A 295 11.28 -35.77 48.21
CA ILE A 295 11.23 -37.06 47.50
C ILE A 295 12.51 -37.90 47.74
N SER A 296 13.60 -37.28 48.17
CA SER A 296 14.89 -37.96 48.38
C SER A 296 15.08 -38.47 49.82
N ILE A 297 14.12 -38.20 50.73
CA ILE A 297 14.21 -38.53 52.17
C ILE A 297 13.13 -39.55 52.60
N PHE A 298 12.25 -40.00 51.69
CA PHE A 298 11.28 -41.07 51.93
C PHE A 298 11.57 -42.31 51.08
#